data_AF-A0A838E4G4-F1
#
_entry.id   AF-A0A838E4G4-F1
#
_cell.length_a   1.000
_cell.length_b   1.000
_cell.length_c   1.000
_cell.angle_alpha   90.00
_cell.angle_beta   90.00
_cell.angle_gamma   90.00
#
_symmetry.space_group_name_H-M   'P 1'
#
loop_
_entity.id
_entity.type
_entity.pdbx_description
1 polymer ?
#
loop_
_entity_poly.entity_id
_entity_poly.type
_entity_poly.pdbx_seq_one_letter_code
_entity_poly.pdbx_strand_id
1 'polypeptide(L)'
;MRVIAPSSSRAAIDDRWDPTALDRFSSWGIEVCFGAHADEVDDFGSSSVASRLADLHEAFADPEVDGILTVIGGYNANHLLDCIDDDLVRANPKMLCGYSDITVLLHRLLVGADPRRPFHEDMRQARLVVTRQ
;
A
#
# COMPACT_ATOMS: atom_id res chain seq x y z
N MET A 1 -9.23 -2.36 6.99
CA MET A 1 -7.99 -1.92 6.31
C MET A 1 -7.19 -3.13 5.85
N ARG A 2 -6.51 -3.02 4.71
CA ARG A 2 -5.57 -4.03 4.20
C ARG A 2 -4.13 -3.57 4.39
N VAL A 3 -3.27 -4.43 4.92
CA VAL A 3 -1.82 -4.19 5.04
C VAL A 3 -1.09 -4.98 3.96
N ILE A 4 -0.28 -4.31 3.15
CA ILE A 4 0.47 -4.93 2.03
C ILE A 4 1.98 -4.66 2.16
N ALA A 5 2.79 -5.46 1.47
CA ALA A 5 4.25 -5.34 1.44
C ALA A 5 4.79 -4.99 0.03
N PRO A 6 4.57 -3.77 -0.49
CA PRO A 6 4.89 -3.43 -1.88
C PRO A 6 6.38 -3.14 -2.11
N SER A 7 7.19 -3.11 -1.05
CA SER A 7 8.65 -3.13 -1.13
C SER A 7 9.21 -4.27 -0.29
N SER A 8 9.61 -4.03 0.95
CA SER A 8 10.17 -5.09 1.80
C SER A 8 9.05 -5.93 2.40
N SER A 9 9.31 -7.23 2.54
CA SER A 9 8.40 -8.19 3.19
C SER A 9 8.09 -7.81 4.64
N ARG A 10 6.99 -8.31 5.20
CA ARG A 10 6.70 -8.20 6.64
C ARG A 10 7.79 -8.82 7.50
N ALA A 11 8.50 -9.84 7.01
CA ALA A 11 9.64 -10.41 7.71
C ALA A 11 10.73 -9.36 8.06
N ALA A 12 10.82 -8.25 7.30
CA ALA A 12 11.77 -7.16 7.57
C ALA A 12 11.47 -6.35 8.84
N ILE A 13 10.32 -6.59 9.47
CA ILE A 13 9.96 -5.97 10.75
C ILE A 13 9.76 -6.99 11.87
N ASP A 14 10.09 -8.27 11.69
CA ASP A 14 9.85 -9.30 12.72
C ASP A 14 10.47 -8.92 14.08
N ASP A 15 11.71 -8.43 14.10
CA ASP A 15 12.39 -7.97 15.33
C ASP A 15 11.80 -6.68 15.92
N ARG A 16 10.99 -5.95 15.15
CA ARG A 16 10.34 -4.68 15.53
C ARG A 16 8.82 -4.82 15.66
N TRP A 17 8.28 -6.03 15.47
CA TRP A 17 6.86 -6.26 15.45
C TRP A 17 6.30 -6.14 16.86
N ASP A 18 5.39 -5.17 17.03
CA ASP A 18 4.60 -5.01 18.25
C ASP A 18 3.22 -5.63 18.00
N PRO A 19 2.89 -6.80 18.59
CA PRO A 19 1.59 -7.43 18.39
C PRO A 19 0.43 -6.56 18.91
N THR A 20 0.69 -5.62 19.82
CA THR A 20 -0.34 -4.68 20.31
C THR A 20 -0.78 -3.66 19.26
N ALA A 21 -0.07 -3.57 18.13
CA ALA A 21 -0.49 -2.71 17.02
C ALA A 21 -1.91 -3.07 16.52
N LEU A 22 -2.24 -4.37 16.44
CA LEU A 22 -3.56 -4.83 16.02
C LEU A 22 -4.62 -4.47 17.06
N ASP A 23 -4.32 -4.61 18.35
CA ASP A 23 -5.22 -4.20 19.44
C ASP A 23 -5.53 -2.71 19.39
N ARG A 24 -4.54 -1.86 19.05
CA ARG A 24 -4.74 -0.42 18.89
C ARG A 24 -5.68 -0.11 17.73
N PHE A 25 -5.50 -0.74 16.58
CA PHE A 25 -6.42 -0.58 15.45
C PHE A 25 -7.84 -1.03 15.81
N SER A 26 -7.98 -2.20 16.45
CA SER A 26 -9.26 -2.71 16.92
C SER A 26 -9.93 -1.76 17.93
N SER A 27 -9.16 -1.13 18.82
CA SER A 27 -9.68 -0.12 19.77
C SER A 27 -10.24 1.13 19.10
N TRP A 28 -9.81 1.42 17.86
CA TRP A 28 -10.36 2.48 17.02
C TRP A 28 -11.51 2.00 16.11
N GLY A 29 -11.93 0.74 16.25
CA GLY A 29 -12.95 0.12 15.40
C GLY A 29 -12.44 -0.21 13.99
N ILE A 30 -11.12 -0.36 13.82
CA ILE A 30 -10.49 -0.65 12.53
C ILE A 30 -10.05 -2.12 12.53
N GLU A 31 -10.71 -2.92 11.69
CA GLU A 31 -10.28 -4.29 11.40
C GLU A 31 -9.10 -4.27 10.42
N VAL A 32 -8.08 -5.10 10.68
CA VAL A 32 -6.85 -5.17 9.88
C VAL A 32 -6.64 -6.58 9.37
N CYS A 33 -6.42 -6.70 8.06
CA CYS A 33 -6.00 -7.96 7.42
C CYS A 33 -4.75 -7.72 6.57
N PHE A 34 -3.96 -8.77 6.35
CA PHE A 34 -2.76 -8.71 5.52
C PHE A 34 -3.05 -9.20 4.10
N GLY A 35 -2.29 -8.69 3.12
CA GLY A 35 -2.25 -9.22 1.76
C GLY A 35 -1.74 -10.66 1.76
N ALA A 36 -2.15 -11.44 0.75
CA ALA A 36 -1.80 -12.84 0.63
C ALA A 36 -0.27 -13.05 0.54
N HIS A 37 0.45 -12.07 -0.01
CA HIS A 37 1.88 -12.12 -0.24
C HIS A 37 2.70 -11.24 0.71
N ALA A 38 2.09 -10.69 1.77
CA ALA A 38 2.76 -9.79 2.70
C ALA A 38 3.96 -10.45 3.42
N ASP A 39 3.90 -11.77 3.60
CA ASP A 39 4.91 -12.60 4.28
C ASP A 39 5.86 -13.30 3.30
N GLU A 40 5.68 -13.12 1.99
CA GLU A 40 6.60 -13.69 0.99
C GLU A 40 7.97 -13.01 1.10
N VAL A 41 9.05 -13.80 1.02
CA VAL A 41 10.43 -13.32 1.15
C VAL A 41 11.28 -13.88 0.01
N ASP A 42 11.92 -13.01 -0.76
CA ASP A 42 12.97 -13.35 -1.72
C ASP A 42 14.38 -13.11 -1.15
N ASP A 43 15.42 -13.40 -1.94
CA ASP A 43 16.83 -13.25 -1.53
C ASP A 43 17.22 -11.82 -1.10
N PHE A 44 16.38 -10.81 -1.41
CA PHE A 44 16.60 -9.41 -1.08
C PHE A 44 15.68 -8.90 0.05
N GLY A 45 14.93 -9.79 0.70
CA GLY A 45 13.98 -9.41 1.74
C GLY A 45 12.72 -8.71 1.21
N SER A 46 12.44 -8.86 -0.10
CA SER A 46 11.25 -8.38 -0.79
C SER A 46 10.40 -9.57 -1.23
N SER A 47 9.61 -9.42 -2.29
CA SER A 47 8.89 -10.50 -2.96
C SER A 47 8.74 -10.18 -4.45
N SER A 48 8.23 -11.14 -5.21
CA SER A 48 8.12 -10.97 -6.66
C SER A 48 7.28 -9.73 -7.04
N VAL A 49 7.57 -9.11 -8.18
CA VAL A 49 6.76 -7.97 -8.69
C VAL A 49 5.29 -8.40 -8.83
N ALA A 50 5.04 -9.62 -9.29
CA ALA A 50 3.69 -10.17 -9.45
C ALA A 50 2.95 -10.28 -8.11
N SER A 51 3.61 -10.81 -7.08
CA SER A 51 3.05 -10.96 -5.73
C SER A 51 2.68 -9.61 -5.11
N ARG A 52 3.60 -8.63 -5.19
CA ARG A 52 3.38 -7.28 -4.65
C ARG A 52 2.29 -6.52 -5.41
N LEU A 53 2.23 -6.69 -6.73
CA LEU A 53 1.18 -6.12 -7.56
C LEU A 53 -0.18 -6.75 -7.27
N ALA A 54 -0.24 -8.08 -7.09
CA ALA A 54 -1.47 -8.79 -6.75
C ALA A 54 -2.05 -8.27 -5.44
N ASP A 55 -1.24 -8.18 -4.37
CA ASP A 55 -1.66 -7.62 -3.08
C ASP A 55 -2.19 -6.19 -3.21
N LEU A 56 -1.52 -5.34 -4.01
CA LEU A 56 -1.94 -3.96 -4.25
C LEU A 56 -3.29 -3.91 -4.98
N HIS A 57 -3.43 -4.65 -6.08
CA HIS A 57 -4.64 -4.68 -6.89
C HIS A 57 -5.82 -5.29 -6.14
N GLU A 58 -5.62 -6.38 -5.40
CA GLU A 58 -6.65 -6.96 -4.55
C GLU A 58 -7.10 -5.97 -3.47
N ALA A 59 -6.16 -5.24 -2.85
CA ALA A 59 -6.49 -4.21 -1.88
C ALA A 59 -7.33 -3.08 -2.49
N PHE A 60 -7.13 -2.73 -3.75
CA PHE A 60 -7.98 -1.79 -4.49
C PHE A 60 -9.33 -2.39 -4.90
N ALA A 61 -9.37 -3.64 -5.38
CA ALA A 61 -10.58 -4.28 -5.87
C ALA A 61 -11.60 -4.63 -4.77
N ASP A 62 -11.14 -4.90 -3.54
CA ASP A 62 -11.97 -5.46 -2.47
C ASP A 62 -12.89 -4.41 -1.81
N PRO A 63 -14.22 -4.42 -2.01
CA PRO A 63 -15.13 -3.40 -1.49
C PRO A 63 -15.16 -3.33 0.05
N GLU A 64 -14.71 -4.36 0.77
CA GLU A 64 -14.64 -4.38 2.23
C GLU A 64 -13.38 -3.68 2.78
N VAL A 65 -12.48 -3.24 1.89
CA VAL A 65 -11.25 -2.52 2.25
C VAL A 65 -11.44 -1.02 2.09
N ASP A 66 -11.54 -0.30 3.21
CA ASP A 66 -11.63 1.18 3.22
C ASP A 66 -10.28 1.90 3.00
N GLY A 67 -9.17 1.19 3.19
CA GLY A 67 -7.85 1.80 3.13
C GLY A 67 -6.71 0.79 3.23
N ILE A 68 -5.55 1.21 2.71
CA ILE A 68 -4.37 0.41 2.47
C ILE A 68 -3.19 0.98 3.28
N LEU A 69 -2.58 0.14 4.10
CA LEU A 69 -1.36 0.43 4.84
C LEU A 69 -0.21 -0.38 4.24
N THR A 70 0.99 0.21 4.20
CA THR A 70 2.20 -0.54 3.84
C THR A 70 2.96 -0.98 5.07
N VAL A 71 3.46 -2.22 5.09
CA VAL A 71 4.32 -2.76 6.17
C VAL A 71 5.50 -1.82 6.44
N ILE A 72 6.39 -1.66 5.47
CA ILE A 72 7.61 -0.86 5.56
C ILE A 72 8.10 -0.51 4.15
N GLY A 73 8.87 0.56 4.03
CA GLY A 73 9.59 0.87 2.79
C GLY A 73 10.74 -0.11 2.50
N GLY A 74 11.51 0.18 1.47
CA GLY A 74 12.71 -0.56 1.08
C GLY A 74 13.40 0.15 -0.09
N TYR A 75 13.50 -0.51 -1.24
CA TYR A 75 14.18 0.03 -2.42
C TYR A 75 13.50 -0.35 -3.76
N ASN A 76 12.36 -1.04 -3.71
CA ASN A 76 11.83 -1.81 -4.85
C ASN A 76 10.38 -1.44 -5.21
N ALA A 77 9.75 -0.49 -4.50
CA ALA A 77 8.37 -0.08 -4.77
C ALA A 77 8.20 0.50 -6.19
N ASN A 78 9.25 1.12 -6.72
CA ASN A 78 9.29 1.66 -8.08
C ASN A 78 9.10 0.58 -9.17
N HIS A 79 9.36 -0.70 -8.88
CA HIS A 79 9.15 -1.79 -9.83
C HIS A 79 7.67 -2.00 -10.19
N LEU A 80 6.74 -1.44 -9.41
CA LEU A 80 5.30 -1.61 -9.65
C LEU A 80 4.72 -0.53 -10.59
N LEU A 81 5.42 0.59 -10.82
CA LEU A 81 4.85 1.81 -11.39
C LEU A 81 4.20 1.63 -12.77
N ASP A 82 4.81 0.82 -13.62
CA ASP A 82 4.36 0.55 -14.99
C ASP A 82 3.31 -0.57 -15.06
N CYS A 83 3.10 -1.29 -13.96
CA CYS A 83 2.22 -2.45 -13.88
C CYS A 83 0.86 -2.14 -13.22
N ILE A 84 0.73 -0.96 -12.60
CA ILE A 84 -0.50 -0.55 -11.91
C ILE A 84 -1.64 -0.35 -12.92
N ASP A 85 -2.78 -0.98 -12.65
CA ASP A 85 -4.02 -0.79 -13.41
C ASP A 85 -4.72 0.50 -12.96
N ASP A 86 -4.57 1.55 -13.76
CA ASP A 86 -5.17 2.87 -13.47
C ASP A 86 -6.71 2.84 -13.51
N ASP A 87 -7.33 1.98 -14.31
CA ASP A 87 -8.78 1.87 -14.35
C ASP A 87 -9.33 1.21 -13.10
N LEU A 88 -8.64 0.18 -12.59
CA LEU A 88 -8.94 -0.44 -11.30
C LEU A 88 -8.87 0.57 -10.15
N VAL A 89 -7.78 1.34 -10.08
CA VAL A 89 -7.57 2.35 -9.03
C VAL A 89 -8.62 3.46 -9.13
N ARG A 90 -8.93 3.94 -10.35
CA ARG A 90 -9.96 4.97 -10.58
C ARG A 90 -11.36 4.49 -10.20
N ALA A 91 -11.68 3.24 -10.49
CA ALA A 91 -12.98 2.65 -10.16
C ALA A 91 -13.14 2.42 -8.64
N ASN A 92 -12.04 2.23 -7.91
CA ASN A 92 -12.04 1.89 -6.49
C ASN A 92 -11.09 2.79 -5.68
N PRO A 93 -11.32 4.11 -5.62
CA PRO A 93 -10.39 5.02 -4.95
C PRO A 93 -10.30 4.73 -3.45
N LYS A 94 -9.08 4.47 -2.97
CA LYS A 94 -8.78 4.15 -1.55
C LYS A 94 -7.57 4.91 -1.06
N MET A 95 -7.52 5.13 0.25
CA MET A 95 -6.36 5.69 0.91
C MET A 95 -5.18 4.71 0.85
N LEU A 96 -4.02 5.17 0.37
CA LEU A 96 -2.74 4.49 0.57
C LEU A 96 -1.90 5.28 1.58
N CYS A 97 -1.40 4.60 2.61
CA CYS A 97 -0.61 5.22 3.67
C CYS A 97 0.71 4.46 3.85
N GLY A 98 1.81 5.22 3.85
CA GLY A 98 3.17 4.73 3.92
C GLY A 98 4.20 5.87 3.87
N TYR A 99 5.48 5.51 3.92
CA TYR A 99 6.60 6.47 3.92
C TYR A 99 7.86 5.84 3.31
N SER A 100 8.93 6.64 3.12
CA SER A 100 10.21 6.23 2.56
C SER A 100 10.06 5.79 1.10
N ASP A 101 10.55 4.62 0.71
CA ASP A 101 10.44 4.05 -0.65
C ASP A 101 9.00 4.07 -1.19
N ILE A 102 8.00 3.92 -0.31
CA ILE A 102 6.58 3.95 -0.68
C ILE A 102 6.17 5.29 -1.31
N THR A 103 6.94 6.36 -1.09
CA THR A 103 6.71 7.69 -1.69
C THR A 103 6.56 7.63 -3.21
N VAL A 104 7.25 6.72 -3.91
CA VAL A 104 7.10 6.58 -5.37
C VAL A 104 5.69 6.14 -5.76
N LEU A 105 5.09 5.22 -4.99
CA LEU A 105 3.71 4.76 -5.20
C LEU A 105 2.71 5.84 -4.79
N LEU A 106 2.96 6.50 -3.66
CA LEU A 106 2.14 7.62 -3.20
C LEU A 106 2.04 8.71 -4.29
N HIS A 107 3.17 9.05 -4.90
CA HIS A 107 3.22 10.03 -5.97
C HIS A 107 2.57 9.53 -7.27
N ARG A 108 2.80 8.26 -7.65
CA ARG A 108 2.22 7.66 -8.86
C ARG A 108 0.71 7.53 -8.80
N LEU A 109 0.14 7.20 -7.65
CA LEU A 109 -1.31 7.09 -7.46
C LEU A 109 -1.97 8.46 -7.32
N LEU A 110 -1.23 9.48 -6.86
CA LEU A 110 -1.71 10.87 -6.87
C LEU A 110 -1.78 11.44 -8.29
N VAL A 111 -0.74 11.25 -9.11
CA VAL A 111 -0.65 11.87 -10.45
C VAL A 111 -1.27 11.02 -11.56
N GLY A 112 -1.34 9.70 -11.37
CA GLY A 112 -1.73 8.72 -12.39
C GLY A 112 -3.20 8.67 -12.77
N ALA A 113 -4.08 9.36 -12.04
CA ALA A 113 -5.52 9.26 -12.25
C ALA A 113 -6.00 10.03 -13.51
N ASP A 114 -5.36 11.13 -13.91
CA ASP A 114 -5.53 11.81 -15.20
C ASP A 114 -4.53 12.99 -15.30
N PRO A 115 -3.55 13.01 -16.22
CA PRO A 115 -2.58 14.10 -16.32
C PRO A 115 -3.19 15.45 -16.74
N ARG A 116 -4.46 15.47 -17.16
CA ARG A 116 -5.21 16.70 -17.49
C ARG A 116 -6.09 17.16 -16.34
N ARG A 117 -6.27 16.31 -15.33
CA ARG A 117 -7.02 16.65 -14.13
C ARG A 117 -6.21 17.65 -13.31
N PRO A 118 -6.83 18.74 -12.82
CA PRO A 118 -6.16 19.66 -11.94
C PRO A 118 -5.72 18.95 -10.63
N PHE A 119 -4.49 19.18 -10.20
CA PHE A 119 -3.90 18.61 -8.97
C PHE A 119 -4.81 18.67 -7.71
N HIS A 120 -5.66 19.70 -7.61
CA HIS A 120 -6.59 19.84 -6.48
C HIS A 120 -7.76 18.83 -6.49
N GLU A 121 -8.11 18.26 -7.65
CA GLU A 121 -9.08 17.17 -7.76
C GLU A 121 -8.44 15.81 -7.44
N ASP A 122 -7.17 15.61 -7.80
CA ASP A 122 -6.40 14.41 -7.43
C ASP A 122 -6.27 14.27 -5.91
N MET A 123 -6.03 15.40 -5.22
CA MET A 123 -6.00 15.45 -3.75
C MET A 123 -7.33 15.07 -3.08
N ARG A 124 -8.46 15.08 -3.81
CA ARG A 124 -9.77 14.65 -3.27
C ARG A 124 -9.99 13.14 -3.37
N GLN A 125 -9.34 12.48 -4.33
CA GLN A 125 -9.42 11.03 -4.53
C GLN A 125 -8.32 10.28 -3.75
N ALA A 126 -7.10 10.83 -3.73
CA ALA A 126 -6.01 10.28 -2.96
C ALA A 126 -6.03 10.85 -1.53
N ARG A 127 -6.69 10.15 -0.60
CA ARG A 127 -6.43 10.36 0.83
C ARG A 127 -5.06 9.75 1.12
N LEU A 128 -4.02 10.56 1.15
CA LEU A 128 -2.64 10.12 1.34
C LEU A 128 -2.18 10.50 2.74
N VAL A 129 -1.76 9.53 3.55
CA VAL A 129 -1.17 9.82 4.86
C VAL A 129 0.28 9.38 4.84
N VAL A 130 1.17 10.36 4.98
CA VAL A 130 2.60 10.12 5.20
C VAL A 130 2.82 10.05 6.71
N THR A 131 3.01 8.85 7.25
CA THR A 131 3.31 8.63 8.66
C THR A 131 4.82 8.50 8.86
N ARG A 132 5.40 9.12 9.90
CA ARG A 132 6.73 8.72 10.36
C ARG A 132 6.59 7.34 11.02
N GLN A 133 7.32 6.35 10.51
CA GLN A 133 7.52 5.07 11.19
C GLN A 133 8.60 5.22 12.26
#